data_AF-A0A0B2UIX7-F1
#
_entry.id   AF-A0A0B2UIX7-F1
#
_cell.length_a   1.000
_cell.length_b   1.000
_cell.length_c   1.000
_cell.angle_alpha   90.00
_cell.angle_beta   90.00
_cell.angle_gamma   90.00
#
_symmetry.space_group_name_H-M   'P 1'
#
loop_
_entity.id
_entity.type
_entity.pdbx_description
1 polymer ?
#
loop_
_entity_poly.entity_id
_entity_poly.type
_entity_poly.pdbx_seq_one_letter_code
_entity_poly.pdbx_strand_id
1 'polypeptide(L)'
;MHEVFMSMAFEQAVKAFELQEVPVGCVVVKDNKIVSSSHNMTNANKSPLEHAEVLCIRSTDCSNSTFYITCEPCIMCMGIISRLSNVKVYYGCKNEVFGSKTICGIGDNTVYIPDERCFKILQKFYTRENIFAPEEKRKVK
;
A
#
# COMPACT_ATOMS: atom_id res chain seq x y z
N MET A 1 -18.46 -6.05 -3.76
CA MET A 1 -17.71 -6.58 -2.59
C MET A 1 -16.30 -6.00 -2.52
N HIS A 2 -15.47 -6.16 -3.56
CA HIS A 2 -14.09 -5.64 -3.57
C HIS A 2 -13.99 -4.11 -3.35
N GLU A 3 -14.94 -3.34 -3.88
CA GLU A 3 -15.00 -1.88 -3.71
C GLU A 3 -15.13 -1.42 -2.25
N VAL A 4 -15.85 -2.18 -1.41
CA VAL A 4 -16.03 -1.88 0.01
C VAL A 4 -14.68 -2.01 0.73
N PHE A 5 -13.98 -3.13 0.52
CA PHE A 5 -12.68 -3.36 1.14
C PHE A 5 -11.58 -2.45 0.57
N MET A 6 -11.63 -2.11 -0.72
CA MET A 6 -10.74 -1.11 -1.30
C MET A 6 -11.00 0.28 -0.71
N SER A 7 -12.25 0.64 -0.45
CA SER A 7 -12.58 1.90 0.24
C SER A 7 -12.04 1.93 1.67
N MET A 8 -12.09 0.80 2.39
CA MET A 8 -11.47 0.68 3.72
C MET A 8 -9.94 0.74 3.66
N ALA A 9 -9.30 0.17 2.63
CA ALA A 9 -7.88 0.34 2.39
C ALA A 9 -7.54 1.80 2.06
N PHE A 10 -8.41 2.51 1.34
CA PHE A 10 -8.27 3.93 1.06
C PHE A 10 -8.36 4.80 2.32
N GLU A 11 -9.25 4.48 3.27
CA GLU A 11 -9.26 5.15 4.59
C GLU A 11 -7.92 5.02 5.33
N GLN A 12 -7.23 3.89 5.20
CA GLN A 12 -5.88 3.72 5.75
C GLN A 12 -4.85 4.59 5.00
N ALA A 13 -4.93 4.69 3.67
CA ALA A 13 -4.07 5.60 2.90
C ALA A 13 -4.26 7.07 3.31
N VAL A 14 -5.50 7.49 3.64
CA VAL A 14 -5.79 8.83 4.17
C VAL A 14 -5.08 9.05 5.51
N LYS A 15 -5.08 8.06 6.41
CA LYS A 15 -4.35 8.15 7.69
C LYS A 15 -2.84 8.33 7.47
N ALA A 16 -2.23 7.55 6.57
CA ALA A 16 -0.83 7.76 6.21
C ALA A 16 -0.58 9.17 5.65
N PHE A 17 -1.46 9.66 4.77
CA PHE A 17 -1.35 11.00 4.21
C PHE A 17 -1.35 12.09 5.29
N GLU A 18 -2.25 11.99 6.27
CA GLU A 18 -2.35 12.91 7.41
C GLU A 18 -1.10 12.89 8.28
N LEU A 19 -0.48 11.72 8.44
CA LEU A 19 0.79 11.52 9.14
C LEU A 19 2.03 11.91 8.34
N GLN A 20 1.86 12.48 7.13
CA GLN A 20 2.96 12.81 6.20
C GLN A 20 3.78 11.59 5.77
N GLU A 21 3.18 10.40 5.77
CA GLU A 21 3.71 9.18 5.20
C GLU A 21 3.26 9.02 3.75
N VAL A 22 3.97 8.19 2.98
CA VAL A 22 3.52 7.81 1.63
C VAL A 22 2.12 7.19 1.76
N PRO A 23 1.09 7.70 1.06
CA PRO A 23 -0.31 7.36 1.32
C PRO A 23 -0.69 6.01 0.72
N VAL A 24 -0.17 4.94 1.32
CA VAL A 24 -0.49 3.55 1.00
C VAL A 24 -1.17 2.93 2.20
N GLY A 25 -2.38 2.44 1.97
CA GLY A 25 -3.17 1.65 2.90
C GLY A 25 -3.35 0.21 2.42
N CYS A 26 -3.47 -0.71 3.39
CA CYS A 26 -3.68 -2.14 3.20
C CYS A 26 -4.77 -2.65 4.16
N VAL A 27 -5.65 -3.50 3.64
CA VAL A 27 -6.64 -4.27 4.40
C VAL A 27 -6.55 -5.74 4.01
N VAL A 28 -6.54 -6.62 5.01
CA VAL A 28 -6.52 -8.08 4.83
C VAL A 28 -7.86 -8.66 5.27
N VAL A 29 -8.47 -9.43 4.39
CA VAL A 29 -9.80 -10.02 4.57
C VAL A 29 -9.72 -11.54 4.55
N LYS A 30 -10.35 -12.18 5.53
CA LYS A 30 -10.51 -13.64 5.63
C LYS A 30 -11.96 -13.93 6.01
N ASP A 31 -12.62 -14.83 5.28
CA ASP A 31 -14.03 -15.18 5.49
C ASP A 31 -14.97 -13.96 5.56
N ASN A 32 -14.78 -13.01 4.63
CA ASN A 32 -15.50 -11.72 4.55
C ASN A 32 -15.35 -10.80 5.77
N LYS A 33 -14.38 -11.07 6.65
CA LYS A 33 -14.05 -10.23 7.81
C LYS A 33 -12.66 -9.63 7.67
N ILE A 34 -12.51 -8.38 8.08
CA ILE A 34 -11.20 -7.75 8.15
C ILE A 34 -10.45 -8.36 9.33
N VAL A 35 -9.31 -8.98 9.05
CA VAL A 35 -8.41 -9.54 10.07
C VAL A 35 -7.24 -8.63 10.37
N SER A 36 -6.89 -7.75 9.43
CA SER A 36 -5.87 -6.73 9.65
C SER A 36 -6.11 -5.52 8.75
N SER A 37 -5.71 -4.34 9.22
CA SER A 37 -5.69 -3.11 8.43
C SER A 37 -4.55 -2.22 8.91
N SER A 38 -3.79 -1.64 8.00
CA SER A 38 -2.71 -0.73 8.33
C SER A 38 -2.38 0.21 7.19
N HIS A 39 -1.47 1.14 7.44
CA HIS A 39 -0.96 2.11 6.49
C HIS A 39 0.55 2.26 6.64
N ASN A 40 1.21 2.85 5.65
CA ASN A 40 2.65 3.06 5.67
C ASN A 40 3.09 3.88 6.89
N MET A 41 4.13 3.43 7.60
CA MET A 41 4.66 4.05 8.82
C MET A 41 6.20 4.12 8.81
N THR A 42 6.80 4.23 7.64
CA THR A 42 8.26 4.15 7.47
C THR A 42 9.02 5.23 8.23
N ASN A 43 8.54 6.47 8.21
CA ASN A 43 9.17 7.60 8.90
C ASN A 43 8.86 7.54 10.40
N ALA A 44 7.59 7.32 10.76
CA ALA A 44 7.12 7.26 12.14
C ALA A 44 7.86 6.18 12.96
N ASN A 45 8.03 5.00 12.36
CA ASN A 45 8.72 3.87 13.00
C ASN A 45 10.23 3.83 12.71
N LYS A 46 10.76 4.79 11.94
CA LYS A 46 12.18 4.87 11.52
C LYS A 46 12.70 3.56 10.91
N SER A 47 11.86 2.90 10.13
CA SER A 47 12.18 1.60 9.54
C SER A 47 11.69 1.55 8.11
N PRO A 48 12.57 1.26 7.13
CA PRO A 48 12.20 1.20 5.71
C PRO A 48 11.30 0.00 5.39
N LEU A 49 11.11 -0.91 6.35
CA LEU A 49 10.30 -2.13 6.17
C LEU A 49 8.82 -1.94 6.52
N GLU A 50 8.45 -0.84 7.19
CA GLU A 50 7.11 -0.64 7.76
C GLU A 50 6.11 -0.11 6.72
N HIS A 51 6.03 -0.83 5.59
CA HIS A 51 4.99 -0.68 4.58
C HIS A 51 3.67 -1.26 5.09
N ALA A 52 2.55 -0.79 4.53
CA ALA A 52 1.20 -1.22 4.94
C ALA A 52 1.01 -2.75 4.83
N GLU A 53 1.53 -3.38 3.78
CA GLU A 53 1.41 -4.84 3.61
C GLU A 53 2.16 -5.60 4.72
N VAL A 54 3.37 -5.15 5.03
CA VAL A 54 4.24 -5.78 6.03
C VAL A 54 3.65 -5.62 7.42
N LEU A 55 3.15 -4.43 7.75
CA LEU A 55 2.47 -4.15 9.02
C LEU A 55 1.24 -5.03 9.20
N CYS A 56 0.44 -5.24 8.15
CA CYS A 56 -0.67 -6.18 8.20
C CYS A 56 -0.21 -7.61 8.52
N ILE A 57 0.82 -8.10 7.82
CA ILE A 57 1.36 -9.46 8.02
C ILE A 57 1.97 -9.64 9.41
N ARG A 58 2.60 -8.60 9.98
CA ARG A 58 3.15 -8.65 11.34
C ARG A 58 2.07 -8.71 12.42
N SER A 59 0.90 -8.16 12.15
CA SER A 59 -0.19 -8.11 13.14
C SER A 59 -0.93 -9.43 13.31
N THR A 60 -0.99 -10.28 12.28
CA THR A 60 -1.77 -11.53 12.31
C THR A 60 -1.37 -12.48 11.18
N ASP A 61 -1.72 -13.77 11.30
CA ASP A 61 -1.58 -14.73 10.21
C ASP A 61 -2.50 -14.36 9.04
N CYS A 62 -1.88 -14.04 7.91
CA CYS A 62 -2.55 -13.65 6.67
C CYS A 62 -2.66 -14.81 5.67
N SER A 63 -2.41 -16.05 6.08
CA SER A 63 -2.64 -17.22 5.23
C SER A 63 -4.13 -17.42 4.94
N ASN A 64 -4.45 -17.88 3.72
CA ASN A 64 -5.82 -18.05 3.22
C ASN A 64 -6.64 -16.76 3.27
N SER A 65 -6.04 -15.64 2.85
CA SER A 65 -6.66 -14.32 2.92
C SER A 65 -6.57 -13.56 1.60
N THR A 66 -7.29 -12.44 1.54
CA THR A 66 -7.29 -11.51 0.41
C THR A 66 -6.80 -10.14 0.86
N PHE A 67 -5.80 -9.61 0.17
CA PHE A 67 -5.25 -8.29 0.42
C PHE A 67 -5.91 -7.28 -0.51
N TYR A 68 -6.26 -6.12 0.04
CA TYR A 68 -6.71 -4.94 -0.68
C TYR A 68 -5.73 -3.81 -0.39
N ILE A 69 -5.04 -3.36 -1.42
CA ILE A 69 -3.90 -2.45 -1.28
C ILE A 69 -4.12 -1.26 -2.21
N THR A 70 -4.04 -0.06 -1.68
CA THR A 70 -4.30 1.15 -2.50
C THR A 70 -3.31 1.33 -3.65
N CYS A 71 -2.07 0.90 -3.50
CA CYS A 71 -1.01 0.95 -4.51
C CYS A 71 -0.49 -0.46 -4.80
N GLU A 72 -0.03 -0.69 -6.03
CA GLU A 72 0.61 -1.95 -6.40
C GLU A 72 1.80 -2.25 -5.47
N PRO A 73 1.86 -3.45 -4.88
CA PRO A 73 2.92 -3.82 -3.94
C PRO A 73 4.29 -3.76 -4.60
N CYS A 74 5.27 -3.25 -3.86
CA CYS A 74 6.65 -3.31 -4.31
C CYS A 74 7.21 -4.75 -4.28
N ILE A 75 8.38 -4.96 -4.88
CA ILE A 75 9.03 -6.28 -4.91
C ILE A 75 9.24 -6.88 -3.52
N MET A 76 9.54 -6.07 -2.51
CA MET A 76 9.71 -6.52 -1.13
C MET A 76 8.39 -7.06 -0.57
N CYS A 77 7.32 -6.26 -0.62
CA CYS A 77 6.01 -6.64 -0.11
C CYS A 77 5.48 -7.88 -0.83
N MET A 78 5.59 -7.92 -2.16
CA MET A 78 5.20 -9.08 -2.96
C MET A 78 6.04 -10.32 -2.64
N GLY A 79 7.34 -10.15 -2.40
CA GLY A 79 8.23 -11.23 -1.97
C GLY A 79 7.78 -11.87 -0.66
N ILE A 80 7.35 -11.05 0.32
CA ILE A 80 6.82 -11.56 1.60
C ILE A 80 5.45 -12.23 1.39
N ILE A 81 4.54 -11.58 0.66
CA ILE A 81 3.20 -12.13 0.35
C ILE A 81 3.31 -13.47 -0.37
N SER A 82 4.28 -13.65 -1.27
CA SER A 82 4.50 -14.90 -2.01
C SER A 82 4.84 -16.10 -1.12
N ARG A 83 5.26 -15.87 0.13
CA ARG A 83 5.54 -16.93 1.11
C ARG A 83 4.31 -17.34 1.91
N LEU A 84 3.21 -16.60 1.80
CA LEU A 84 1.95 -16.93 2.46
C LEU A 84 1.15 -17.91 1.60
N SER A 85 0.47 -18.84 2.27
CA SER A 85 -0.32 -19.85 1.58
C SER A 85 -1.67 -19.28 1.11
N ASN A 86 -2.02 -19.52 -0.15
CA ASN A 86 -3.33 -19.24 -0.74
C ASN A 86 -3.79 -17.78 -0.54
N VAL A 87 -2.97 -16.84 -1.00
CA VAL A 87 -3.26 -15.40 -0.91
C VAL A 87 -3.66 -14.84 -2.28
N LYS A 88 -4.67 -13.96 -2.28
CA LYS A 88 -5.04 -13.11 -3.42
C LYS A 88 -4.74 -11.66 -3.11
N VAL A 89 -4.29 -10.90 -4.11
CA VAL A 89 -3.97 -9.49 -3.94
C VAL A 89 -4.77 -8.64 -4.93
N TYR A 90 -5.44 -7.62 -4.43
CA TYR A 90 -6.14 -6.61 -5.23
C TYR A 90 -5.52 -5.24 -4.98
N TYR A 91 -5.29 -4.47 -6.04
CA TYR A 91 -4.70 -3.14 -5.89
C TYR A 91 -5.34 -2.02 -6.71
N GLY A 92 -5.35 -0.81 -6.13
CA GLY A 92 -6.09 0.37 -6.60
C GLY A 92 -5.41 1.19 -7.72
N CYS A 93 -4.10 1.36 -7.63
CA CYS A 93 -3.29 2.08 -8.63
C CYS A 93 -1.98 1.34 -8.92
N LYS A 94 -1.44 1.51 -10.13
CA LYS A 94 -0.17 0.89 -10.53
C LYS A 94 1.02 1.63 -9.91
N ASN A 95 2.12 0.90 -9.70
CA ASN A 95 3.37 1.46 -9.20
C ASN A 95 4.43 1.38 -10.30
N GLU A 96 4.61 2.48 -11.02
CA GLU A 96 5.47 2.56 -12.21
C GLU A 96 6.97 2.61 -11.90
N VAL A 97 7.35 2.74 -10.63
CA VAL A 97 8.75 2.86 -10.22
C VAL A 97 9.23 1.61 -9.49
N PHE A 98 8.40 1.05 -8.60
CA PHE A 98 8.78 -0.06 -7.71
C PHE A 98 7.82 -1.26 -7.78
N GLY A 99 6.81 -1.22 -8.65
CA GLY A 99 5.77 -2.24 -8.72
C GLY A 99 6.32 -3.61 -9.07
N SER A 100 5.97 -4.61 -8.25
CA SER A 100 6.40 -6.00 -8.46
C SER A 100 5.93 -6.59 -9.79
N LYS A 101 4.70 -6.28 -10.21
CA LYS A 101 4.12 -6.77 -11.47
C LYS A 101 4.51 -5.88 -12.64
N THR A 102 4.42 -4.56 -12.46
CA THR A 102 4.72 -3.58 -13.51
C THR A 102 6.19 -3.60 -13.91
N ILE A 103 7.12 -3.76 -12.96
CA ILE A 103 8.57 -3.71 -13.23
C ILE A 103 9.18 -5.09 -13.37
N CYS A 104 8.84 -6.02 -12.48
CA CYS A 104 9.51 -7.32 -12.42
C CYS A 104 8.68 -8.48 -12.99
N GLY A 105 7.41 -8.24 -13.35
CA GLY A 105 6.51 -9.31 -13.79
C GLY A 105 6.19 -10.33 -12.70
N ILE A 106 6.36 -10.00 -11.42
CA ILE A 106 6.11 -10.88 -10.28
C ILE A 106 4.74 -10.56 -9.68
N GLY A 107 3.95 -11.60 -9.36
CA GLY A 107 2.64 -11.44 -8.73
C GLY A 107 1.48 -11.92 -9.62
N ASP A 108 1.56 -13.15 -10.13
CA ASP A 108 0.50 -13.72 -10.97
C ASP A 108 -0.87 -13.78 -10.25
N ASN A 109 -0.85 -13.87 -8.93
CA ASN A 109 -2.03 -13.83 -8.06
C ASN A 109 -2.55 -12.41 -7.74
N THR A 110 -2.04 -11.37 -8.42
CA THR A 110 -2.51 -10.00 -8.22
C THR A 110 -3.48 -9.56 -9.31
N VAL A 111 -4.55 -8.88 -8.91
CA VAL A 111 -5.58 -8.31 -9.78
C VAL A 111 -5.61 -6.80 -9.60
N TYR A 112 -5.49 -6.07 -10.71
CA TYR A 112 -5.63 -4.62 -10.73
C TYR A 112 -7.12 -4.24 -10.73
N ILE A 113 -7.56 -3.45 -9.75
CA ILE A 113 -8.89 -2.86 -9.68
C ILE A 113 -8.71 -1.34 -9.67
N PRO A 114 -8.87 -0.65 -10.82
CA PRO A 114 -8.63 0.79 -10.91
C PRO A 114 -9.47 1.58 -9.92
N ASP A 115 -8.82 2.42 -9.11
CA ASP A 115 -9.46 3.39 -8.23
C ASP A 115 -8.73 4.74 -8.34
N GLU A 116 -9.41 5.73 -8.93
CA GLU A 116 -8.84 7.07 -9.12
C GLU A 116 -8.44 7.74 -7.81
N ARG A 117 -9.11 7.42 -6.70
CA ARG A 117 -8.81 8.02 -5.39
C ARG A 117 -7.40 7.65 -4.95
N CYS A 118 -7.00 6.40 -5.19
CA CYS A 118 -5.67 5.89 -4.86
C CYS A 118 -4.57 6.61 -5.66
N PHE A 119 -4.81 6.89 -6.95
CA PHE A 119 -3.86 7.65 -7.76
C PHE A 119 -3.78 9.12 -7.32
N LYS A 120 -4.93 9.77 -7.13
CA LYS A 120 -5.02 11.19 -6.77
C LYS A 120 -4.35 11.50 -5.43
N ILE A 121 -4.47 10.64 -4.42
CA ILE A 121 -3.84 10.86 -3.11
C ILE A 121 -2.31 10.76 -3.19
N LEU A 122 -1.77 9.81 -3.96
CA LEU A 122 -0.33 9.69 -4.21
C LEU A 122 0.19 10.92 -4.96
N GLN A 123 -0.50 11.36 -6.01
CA GLN A 123 -0.14 12.57 -6.74
C GLN A 123 -0.13 13.79 -5.79
N LYS A 124 -1.16 13.93 -4.95
CA LYS A 124 -1.24 14.99 -3.94
C LYS A 124 -0.05 14.94 -2.98
N PHE A 125 0.36 13.77 -2.53
CA PHE A 125 1.54 13.59 -1.67
C PHE A 125 2.83 14.03 -2.36
N TYR A 126 3.07 13.61 -3.61
CA TYR A 126 4.30 13.97 -4.33
C TYR A 126 4.34 15.42 -4.82
N THR A 127 3.18 16.07 -4.98
CA THR A 127 3.09 17.51 -5.27
C THR A 127 3.23 18.38 -4.01
N ARG A 128 3.22 17.79 -2.81
CA ARG A 128 3.46 18.50 -1.56
C ARG A 128 4.94 18.87 -1.48
N GLU A 129 5.22 20.08 -1.02
CA GLU A 129 6.60 20.44 -0.69
C GLU A 129 7.09 19.60 0.49
N ASN A 130 8.24 18.96 0.30
CA ASN A 130 8.93 18.31 1.40
C ASN A 130 9.63 19.38 2.25
N ILE A 131 8.98 19.80 3.34
CA ILE A 131 9.52 20.79 4.28
C ILE A 131 10.83 20.33 4.93
N PHE A 132 11.11 19.03 4.96
CA PHE A 132 12.35 18.45 5.48
C PHE A 132 13.48 18.44 4.46
N ALA A 133 13.20 18.67 3.17
CA ALA A 133 14.26 18.85 2.19
C ALA A 133 15.00 20.17 2.47
N PRO A 134 16.34 20.21 2.29
CA PRO A 134 17.10 21.46 2.32
C PRO A 134 16.46 22.49 1.40
N GLU A 135 16.44 23.77 1.79
CA GLU A 135 15.75 24.83 1.04
C GLU A 135 16.16 24.84 -0.45
N GLU A 136 17.45 24.64 -0.73
CA GLU A 136 18.03 24.54 -2.07
C GLU A 136 17.49 23.39 -2.92
N LYS A 137 16.94 22.34 -2.29
CA LYS A 137 16.41 21.13 -2.93
C LYS A 137 14.89 21.00 -2.79
N ARG A 138 14.22 21.95 -2.12
CA ARG A 138 12.75 21.97 -2.09
C ARG A 138 12.29 22.25 -3.52
N LYS A 139 11.38 21.43 -4.02
CA LYS A 139 10.75 21.67 -5.32
C LYS A 139 9.99 22.99 -5.22
N VAL A 140 10.58 24.07 -5.74
CA VAL A 140 9.90 25.36 -5.86
C VAL A 140 8.74 25.15 -6.83
N LYS A 141 7.52 25.45 -6.39
CA LYS A 141 6.35 25.46 -7.25
C LYS A 141 6.44 26.54 -8.33
#